data_AF-A0A091GJI5-F1
#
_entry.id   AF-A0A091GJI5-F1
#
_cell.length_a   1.000
_cell.length_b   1.000
_cell.length_c   1.000
_cell.angle_alpha   90.00
_cell.angle_beta   90.00
_cell.angle_gamma   90.00
#
_symmetry.space_group_name_H-M   'P 1'
#
loop_
_entity.id
_entity.type
_entity.pdbx_description
1 polymer ?
#
loop_
_entity_poly.entity_id
_entity_poly.type
_entity_poly.pdbx_seq_one_letter_code
_entity_poly.pdbx_strand_id
1 'polypeptide(L)'
;AKMYKYLLFSPVQRNDLAILTELSTREICQIWAAASAYIRRQLLQKRAVHIGVGTFAVVPEHATVGEDKVLPIERPVFQPHRALKKFYNLSCATTKIPEEMPDAPLDFKEIAAAIHFRPEIVE
;
A
#
# COMPACT_ATOMS: atom_id res chain seq x y z
N ALA A 1 -5.43 17.54 -4.66
CA ALA A 1 -4.29 18.21 -3.99
C ALA A 1 -3.45 17.31 -3.06
N LYS A 2 -3.77 16.03 -2.81
CA LYS A 2 -3.09 15.20 -1.77
C LYS A 2 -1.74 14.58 -2.14
N MET A 3 -1.43 14.33 -3.42
CA MET A 3 -0.24 13.54 -3.77
C MET A 3 1.10 14.29 -3.68
N TYR A 4 1.10 15.62 -3.83
CA TYR A 4 2.35 16.39 -3.77
C TYR A 4 3.07 16.27 -2.41
N LYS A 5 2.33 15.93 -1.33
CA LYS A 5 2.90 15.62 -0.01
C LYS A 5 3.95 14.49 -0.06
N TYR A 6 3.83 13.57 -1.03
CA TYR A 6 4.70 12.40 -1.16
C TYR A 6 5.80 12.56 -2.21
N LEU A 7 5.88 13.70 -2.91
CA LEU A 7 6.93 14.00 -3.88
C LEU A 7 8.06 14.73 -3.16
N LEU A 8 9.07 13.97 -2.74
CA LEU A 8 10.18 14.45 -1.93
C LEU A 8 11.46 14.53 -2.78
N PHE A 9 12.09 15.71 -2.82
CA PHE A 9 13.41 15.90 -3.41
C PHE A 9 14.54 15.44 -2.48
N SER A 10 14.31 15.52 -1.17
CA SER A 10 15.24 15.08 -0.13
C SER A 10 14.53 14.11 0.81
N PRO A 11 15.22 13.12 1.40
CA PRO A 11 14.63 12.22 2.38
C PRO A 11 14.08 13.01 3.58
N VAL A 12 12.89 12.65 4.03
CA VAL A 12 12.31 13.17 5.28
C VAL A 12 13.09 12.58 6.44
N GLN A 13 13.67 13.44 7.28
CA GLN A 13 14.28 13.02 8.52
C GLN A 13 13.22 12.84 9.60
N ARG A 14 13.52 11.99 10.58
CA ARG A 14 12.62 11.76 11.73
C ARG A 14 12.22 13.06 12.42
N ASN A 15 13.15 14.00 12.54
CA ASN A 15 12.95 15.28 13.20
C ASN A 15 12.02 16.22 12.44
N ASP A 16 11.78 15.96 11.15
CA ASP A 16 10.86 16.76 10.33
C ASP A 16 9.39 16.41 10.62
N LEU A 17 9.14 15.31 11.34
CA LEU A 17 7.80 14.80 11.68
C LEU A 17 7.68 14.64 13.19
N ALA A 18 7.07 15.63 13.85
CA ALA A 18 6.90 15.68 15.32
C ALA A 18 6.36 14.35 15.89
N ILE A 19 5.34 13.76 15.26
CA ILE A 19 4.74 12.49 15.70
C ILE A 19 5.76 11.33 15.69
N LEU A 20 6.68 11.28 14.71
CA LEU A 20 7.71 10.23 14.64
C LEU A 20 8.79 10.38 15.71
N THR A 21 8.97 11.60 16.26
CA THR A 21 9.89 11.82 17.38
C THR A 21 9.31 11.33 18.70
N GLU A 22 7.98 11.29 18.84
CA GLU A 22 7.27 10.82 20.03
C GLU A 22 7.13 9.28 20.08
N LEU A 23 7.18 8.62 18.93
CA LEU A 23 7.08 7.16 18.84
C LEU A 23 8.44 6.49 18.95
N SER A 24 8.51 5.39 19.71
CA SER A 24 9.64 4.48 19.67
C SER A 24 9.70 3.70 18.34
N THR A 25 10.88 3.18 17.99
CA THR A 25 11.04 2.31 16.80
C THR A 25 10.09 1.11 16.85
N ARG A 26 9.85 0.55 18.04
CA ARG A 26 8.93 -0.58 18.24
C ARG A 26 7.50 -0.20 17.86
N GLU A 27 7.03 0.96 18.28
CA GLU A 27 5.68 1.43 18.00
C GLU A 27 5.50 1.74 16.52
N ILE A 28 6.50 2.33 15.87
CA ILE A 28 6.51 2.54 14.41
C ILE A 28 6.39 1.20 13.68
N CYS A 29 7.16 0.18 14.09
CA CYS A 29 7.07 -1.16 13.51
C CYS A 29 5.69 -1.80 13.74
N GLN A 30 5.07 -1.59 14.91
CA GLN A 30 3.74 -2.09 15.21
C GLN A 30 2.67 -1.45 14.31
N ILE A 31 2.75 -0.14 14.06
CA ILE A 31 1.88 0.56 13.13
C ILE A 31 1.99 -0.02 11.72
N TRP A 32 3.22 -0.17 11.21
CA TRP A 32 3.44 -0.74 9.87
C TRP A 32 2.99 -2.20 9.77
N ALA A 33 3.18 -3.00 10.83
CA ALA A 33 2.70 -4.37 10.86
C ALA A 33 1.16 -4.43 10.80
N ALA A 34 0.46 -3.57 11.54
CA ALA A 34 -0.99 -3.49 11.54
C ALA A 34 -1.56 -3.00 10.20
N ALA A 35 -0.97 -1.96 9.61
CA ALA A 35 -1.34 -1.49 8.28
C ALA A 35 -1.11 -2.57 7.21
N SER A 36 0.01 -3.30 7.28
CA SER A 36 0.30 -4.41 6.38
C SER A 36 -0.70 -5.56 6.52
N ALA A 37 -1.09 -5.87 7.76
CA ALA A 37 -2.11 -6.89 8.03
C ALA A 37 -3.49 -6.47 7.50
N TYR A 38 -3.86 -5.19 7.66
CA TYR A 38 -5.08 -4.62 7.07
C TYR A 38 -5.07 -4.78 5.55
N ILE A 39 -4.03 -4.30 4.87
CA ILE A 39 -3.90 -4.39 3.41
C ILE A 39 -4.04 -5.85 2.96
N ARG A 40 -3.32 -6.77 3.61
CA ARG A 40 -3.40 -8.20 3.27
C ARG A 40 -4.82 -8.74 3.35
N ARG A 41 -5.59 -8.39 4.38
CA ARG A 41 -6.98 -8.80 4.53
C ARG A 41 -7.89 -8.24 3.43
N GLN A 42 -7.71 -6.97 3.05
CA GLN A 42 -8.44 -6.36 1.95
C GLN A 42 -8.15 -7.08 0.62
N LEU A 43 -6.88 -7.41 0.37
CA LEU A 43 -6.45 -8.14 -0.84
C LEU A 43 -7.05 -9.55 -0.92
N LEU A 44 -7.14 -10.27 0.22
CA LEU A 44 -7.81 -11.57 0.29
C LEU A 44 -9.29 -11.48 -0.08
N GLN A 45 -9.92 -10.33 0.17
CA GLN A 45 -11.31 -10.03 -0.18
C GLN A 45 -11.48 -9.41 -1.56
N LYS A 46 -10.43 -9.43 -2.41
CA LYS A 46 -10.43 -8.86 -3.76
C LYS A 46 -10.75 -7.37 -3.77
N ARG A 47 -10.24 -6.63 -2.79
CA ARG A 47 -10.37 -5.17 -2.72
C ARG A 47 -9.03 -4.50 -3.02
N ALA A 48 -9.09 -3.43 -3.81
CA ALA A 48 -7.92 -2.61 -4.11
C ALA A 48 -7.70 -1.61 -2.97
N VAL A 49 -6.47 -1.49 -2.47
CA VAL A 49 -6.15 -0.59 -1.35
C VAL A 49 -5.27 0.56 -1.80
N HIS A 50 -5.81 1.77 -1.77
CA HIS A 50 -5.09 2.99 -2.10
C HIS A 50 -4.43 3.61 -0.86
N ILE A 51 -3.10 3.72 -0.88
CA ILE A 51 -2.30 4.22 0.25
C ILE A 51 -1.68 5.61 0.00
N GLY A 52 -2.17 6.36 -0.99
CA GLY A 52 -1.64 7.68 -1.35
C GLY A 52 -0.49 7.64 -2.35
N VAL A 53 0.52 6.80 -2.10
CA VAL A 53 1.67 6.61 -3.01
C VAL A 53 1.42 5.57 -4.11
N GLY A 54 0.33 4.82 -4.01
CA GLY A 54 -0.05 3.82 -4.98
C GLY A 54 -1.18 2.96 -4.48
N THR A 55 -1.45 1.91 -5.24
CA THR A 55 -2.55 0.99 -5.00
C THR A 55 -2.03 -0.44 -4.92
N PHE A 56 -2.40 -1.15 -3.86
CA PHE A 56 -2.26 -2.59 -3.78
C PHE A 56 -3.51 -3.27 -4.35
N ALA A 57 -3.33 -4.32 -5.14
CA ALA A 57 -4.45 -5.12 -5.65
C ALA A 57 -3.99 -6.56 -5.88
N VAL A 58 -4.96 -7.45 -6.12
CA VAL A 58 -4.70 -8.81 -6.59
C VAL A 58 -5.21 -8.91 -8.01
N VAL A 59 -4.37 -9.33 -8.96
CA VAL A 59 -4.75 -9.50 -10.36
C VAL A 59 -4.82 -10.99 -10.71
N PRO A 60 -5.86 -11.44 -11.43
CA PRO A 60 -5.87 -12.77 -12.02
C PRO A 60 -4.78 -12.88 -13.08
N GLU A 61 -4.03 -13.98 -13.08
CA GLU A 61 -2.99 -14.28 -14.05
C GLU A 61 -2.92 -15.80 -14.29
N HIS A 62 -2.24 -16.24 -15.35
CA HIS A 62 -2.02 -17.65 -15.62
C HIS A 62 -0.54 -17.98 -15.48
N ALA A 63 -0.22 -18.97 -14.66
CA ALA A 63 1.14 -19.52 -14.56
C ALA A 63 1.26 -20.77 -15.42
N THR A 64 2.33 -20.89 -16.20
CA THR A 64 2.67 -22.12 -16.93
C THR A 64 3.29 -23.12 -15.97
N VAL A 65 2.71 -24.33 -15.88
CA VAL A 65 3.16 -25.40 -14.95
C VAL A 65 3.69 -26.64 -15.69
N GLY A 66 3.84 -26.54 -17.01
CA GLY A 66 4.35 -27.59 -17.89
C GLY A 66 4.00 -27.30 -19.35
N GLU A 67 4.34 -28.20 -20.27
CA GLU A 67 3.87 -28.10 -21.66
C GLU A 67 2.34 -28.05 -21.68
N ASP A 68 1.82 -26.94 -22.23
CA ASP A 68 0.41 -26.62 -22.43
C ASP A 68 -0.49 -26.64 -21.18
N LYS A 69 0.08 -26.62 -19.96
CA LYS A 69 -0.69 -26.52 -18.71
C LYS A 69 -0.62 -25.12 -18.13
N VAL A 70 -1.79 -24.48 -18.06
CA VAL A 70 -1.98 -23.19 -17.39
C VAL A 70 -2.71 -23.37 -16.06
N LEU A 71 -2.21 -22.72 -15.02
CA LEU A 71 -2.84 -22.65 -13.70
C LEU A 71 -3.32 -21.20 -13.48
N PRO A 72 -4.62 -20.96 -13.24
CA PRO A 72 -5.08 -19.65 -12.80
C PRO A 72 -4.50 -19.35 -11.41
N ILE A 73 -3.82 -18.22 -11.31
CA ILE A 73 -3.23 -17.71 -10.08
C ILE A 73 -3.72 -16.30 -9.81
N GLU A 74 -3.50 -15.87 -8.58
CA GLU A 74 -3.87 -14.54 -8.12
C GLU A 74 -2.62 -13.84 -7.62
N ARG A 75 -2.11 -12.89 -8.41
CA ARG A 75 -0.85 -12.22 -8.12
C ARG A 75 -1.10 -10.90 -7.38
N PRO A 76 -0.52 -10.70 -6.19
CA PRO A 76 -0.53 -9.39 -5.55
C PRO A 76 0.38 -8.43 -6.34
N VAL A 77 -0.12 -7.22 -6.60
CA VAL A 77 0.61 -6.17 -7.29
C VAL A 77 0.53 -4.87 -6.52
N PHE A 78 1.60 -4.09 -6.62
CA PHE A 78 1.60 -2.69 -6.22
C PHE A 78 1.75 -1.83 -7.46
N GLN A 79 0.79 -0.94 -7.69
CA GLN A 79 0.82 0.02 -8.77
C GLN A 79 1.16 1.41 -8.20
N PRO A 80 2.40 1.91 -8.39
CA PRO A 80 2.75 3.25 -7.96
C PRO A 80 1.90 4.29 -8.69
N HIS A 81 1.57 5.38 -8.00
CA HIS A 81 0.80 6.45 -8.61
C HIS A 81 1.58 7.10 -9.78
N ARG A 82 0.89 7.45 -10.86
CA ARG A 82 1.47 8.06 -12.08
C ARG A 82 2.41 9.24 -11.82
N ALA A 83 2.12 10.13 -10.86
CA ALA A 83 3.00 11.26 -10.59
C ALA A 83 4.33 10.82 -9.97
N LEU A 84 4.32 9.82 -9.08
CA LEU A 84 5.55 9.24 -8.53
C LEU A 84 6.39 8.56 -9.62
N LYS A 85 5.74 7.80 -10.52
CA LYS A 85 6.43 7.19 -11.67
C LYS A 85 7.14 8.24 -12.53
N LYS A 86 6.46 9.34 -12.83
CA LYS A 86 7.00 10.44 -13.65
C LYS A 86 8.09 11.22 -12.92
N PHE A 87 7.90 11.51 -11.64
CA PHE A 87 8.82 12.34 -10.86
C PHE A 87 10.14 11.61 -10.58
N TYR A 88 10.07 10.33 -10.22
CA TYR A 88 11.25 9.50 -9.91
C TYR A 88 11.76 8.68 -11.11
N ASN A 89 11.22 8.89 -12.32
CA ASN A 89 11.56 8.13 -13.53
C ASN A 89 11.53 6.60 -13.34
N LEU A 90 10.50 6.09 -12.65
CA LEU A 90 10.37 4.65 -12.34
C LEU A 90 9.89 3.87 -13.57
N SER A 91 10.63 2.84 -13.97
CA SER A 91 10.15 1.81 -14.89
C SER A 91 9.35 0.76 -14.11
N CYS A 92 8.03 0.81 -14.20
CA CYS A 92 7.16 -0.19 -13.58
C CYS A 92 6.40 -0.97 -14.64
N ALA A 93 6.24 -2.27 -14.42
CA ALA A 93 5.36 -3.11 -15.23
C ALA A 93 3.96 -2.47 -15.32
N THR A 94 3.40 -2.42 -16.53
CA THR A 94 2.06 -1.88 -16.82
C THR A 94 0.98 -2.93 -16.54
N THR A 95 1.01 -3.52 -15.34
CA THR A 95 -0.10 -4.37 -14.92
C THR A 95 -1.32 -3.48 -14.68
N LYS A 96 -2.41 -3.76 -15.38
CA LYS A 96 -3.68 -3.05 -15.18
C LYS A 96 -4.45 -3.73 -14.06
N ILE A 97 -4.80 -2.96 -13.03
CA ILE A 97 -5.76 -3.39 -12.02
C ILE A 97 -7.16 -3.37 -12.68
N PRO A 98 -7.98 -4.42 -12.53
CA PRO A 98 -9.35 -4.45 -13.04
C PRO A 98 -10.19 -3.27 -12.50
N GLU A 99 -10.90 -2.56 -13.37
CA GLU A 99 -11.73 -1.40 -12.99
C GLU A 99 -12.92 -1.79 -12.11
N GLU A 100 -13.36 -3.05 -12.16
CA GLU A 100 -14.48 -3.58 -11.38
C GLU A 100 -14.11 -3.91 -9.92
N MET A 101 -12.82 -3.81 -9.57
CA MET A 101 -12.36 -4.14 -8.22
C MET A 101 -12.83 -3.08 -7.21
N PRO A 102 -13.54 -3.46 -6.12
CA PRO A 102 -13.96 -2.50 -5.12
C PRO A 102 -12.76 -1.84 -4.45
N ASP A 103 -12.76 -0.51 -4.41
CA ASP A 103 -11.78 0.27 -3.68
C ASP A 103 -12.04 0.23 -2.17
N ALA A 104 -10.99 -0.05 -1.41
CA ALA A 104 -10.96 0.04 0.05
C ALA A 104 -9.90 1.08 0.46
N PRO A 105 -10.29 2.27 0.96
CA PRO A 105 -9.32 3.19 1.54
C PRO A 105 -8.64 2.55 2.76
N LEU A 106 -7.48 3.08 3.15
CA LEU A 106 -6.90 2.76 4.46
C LEU A 106 -7.86 3.23 5.56
N ASP A 107 -8.34 2.28 6.36
CA ASP A 107 -9.13 2.60 7.54
C ASP A 107 -8.19 2.77 8.74
N PHE A 108 -7.74 4.01 8.95
CA PHE A 108 -6.87 4.36 10.06
C PHE A 108 -7.51 4.09 11.42
N LYS A 109 -8.85 4.13 11.54
CA LYS A 109 -9.53 3.82 12.80
C LYS A 109 -9.43 2.34 13.10
N GLU A 110 -9.67 1.49 12.11
CA GLU A 110 -9.55 0.05 12.29
C GLU A 110 -8.11 -0.37 12.59
N ILE A 111 -7.14 0.19 11.85
CA ILE A 111 -5.71 -0.11 12.05
C ILE A 111 -5.28 0.33 13.45
N ALA A 112 -5.64 1.53 13.88
CA ALA A 112 -5.29 2.04 15.20
C ALA A 112 -5.94 1.22 16.32
N ALA A 113 -7.21 0.84 16.17
CA ALA A 113 -7.91 -0.02 17.12
C ALA A 113 -7.22 -1.38 17.31
N ALA A 114 -6.69 -1.97 16.23
CA ALA A 114 -6.00 -3.27 16.28
C ALA A 114 -4.71 -3.25 17.13
N ILE A 115 -4.10 -2.09 17.35
CA ILE A 115 -2.88 -1.91 18.15
C ILE A 115 -3.09 -1.01 19.37
N HIS A 116 -4.34 -0.68 19.70
CA HIS A 116 -4.73 0.20 20.81
C HIS A 116 -4.13 1.62 20.74
N PHE A 117 -3.98 2.14 19.52
CA PHE A 117 -3.48 3.50 19.28
C PHE A 117 -4.63 4.45 18.97
N ARG A 118 -4.35 5.75 19.07
CA ARG A 118 -5.25 6.79 18.56
C ARG A 118 -5.12 6.85 17.03
N PRO A 119 -6.21 7.05 16.27
CA PRO A 119 -6.16 7.15 14.81
C PRO A 119 -5.18 8.22 14.31
N GLU A 120 -5.08 9.34 15.01
CA GLU A 120 -4.18 10.45 14.68
C GLU A 120 -2.69 10.09 14.72
N ILE A 121 -2.31 9.03 15.45
CA ILE A 121 -0.93 8.54 15.52
C ILE A 121 -0.58 7.69 14.28
N VAL A 122 -1.60 7.14 13.61
CA VAL A 122 -1.44 6.17 12.51
C VAL A 122 -1.57 6.82 11.12
N GLU A 123 -2.14 8.02 11.03
CA GLU A 123 -2.27 8.82 9.79
C GLU A 123 -0.99 9.58 9.39
#